data_AF-A0A9D1WFH0-F1
#
_entry.id   AF-A0A9D1WFH0-F1
#
_cell.length_a   1.000
_cell.length_b   1.000
_cell.length_c   1.000
_cell.angle_alpha   90.00
_cell.angle_beta   90.00
_cell.angle_gamma   90.00
#
_symmetry.space_group_name_H-M   'P 1'
#
loop_
_entity.id
_entity.type
_entity.pdbx_description
1 polymer ?
#
loop_
_entity_poly.entity_id
_entity_poly.type
_entity_poly.pdbx_seq_one_letter_code
_entity_poly.pdbx_strand_id
1 'polypeptide(L)' 'MINIFEVNETNKMIEQENLDVRTITMGISLLDCIDADLEKVNEKV' A
#
# COMPACT_ATOMS: atom_id res chain seq x y z
N MET A 1 -11.09 -11.70 -8.44
CA MET A 1 -10.74 -11.99 -7.04
C MET A 1 -9.69 -13.09 -7.09
N ILE A 2 -8.52 -12.89 -6.49
CA ILE A 2 -7.44 -13.89 -6.49
C ILE A 2 -7.88 -15.09 -5.65
N ASN A 3 -7.61 -16.31 -6.12
CA ASN A 3 -7.99 -17.54 -5.44
C ASN A 3 -6.88 -18.05 -4.50
N ILE A 4 -7.22 -18.95 -3.58
CA ILE A 4 -6.25 -19.47 -2.60
C ILE A 4 -5.13 -20.31 -3.24
N PHE A 5 -5.38 -20.92 -4.39
CA PHE A 5 -4.38 -21.69 -5.13
C PHE A 5 -3.30 -20.78 -5.72
N GLU A 6 -3.68 -19.66 -6.32
CA GLU A 6 -2.76 -18.63 -6.86
C GLU A 6 -1.89 -18.02 -5.75
N VAL A 7 -2.47 -17.79 -4.56
CA VAL A 7 -1.71 -17.31 -3.39
C VAL A 7 -0.64 -18.33 -2.98
N ASN A 8 -0.99 -19.62 -2.92
CA ASN A 8 -0.05 -20.67 -2.53
C ASN A 8 1.08 -20.87 -3.53
N GLU A 9 0.80 -20.80 -4.83
CA GLU A 9 1.84 -20.88 -5.87
C GLU A 9 2.77 -19.66 -5.81
N THR A 10 2.22 -18.45 -5.63
CA THR A 10 3.02 -17.23 -5.48
C THR A 10 3.93 -17.29 -4.26
N ASN A 11 3.43 -17.79 -3.12
CA ASN A 11 4.24 -17.95 -1.90
C ASN A 11 5.40 -18.93 -2.11
N LYS A 12 5.18 -20.07 -2.80
CA LYS A 12 6.27 -21.02 -3.12
C LYS A 12 7.35 -20.38 -3.98
N MET A 13 6.98 -19.57 -4.97
CA MET A 13 7.96 -18.86 -5.82
C MET A 13 8.79 -17.87 -5.01
N ILE A 14 8.17 -17.09 -4.12
CA ILE A 14 8.85 -16.12 -3.24
C ILE A 14 9.91 -16.83 -2.38
N GLU A 15 9.57 -17.97 -1.79
CA GLU A 15 10.50 -18.76 -0.97
C GLU A 15 11.64 -19.39 -1.78
N GLN A 16 11.34 -19.96 -2.95
CA GLN A 16 12.35 -20.64 -3.79
C GLN A 16 13.34 -19.67 -4.46
N GLU A 17 12.87 -18.48 -4.83
CA GLU A 17 13.68 -17.47 -5.53
C GLU A 17 14.31 -16.43 -4.58
N ASN A 18 14.08 -16.53 -3.27
CA ASN A 18 14.55 -15.58 -2.25
C ASN A 18 14.10 -14.13 -2.52
N LEU A 19 12.84 -13.96 -2.92
CA LEU A 19 12.27 -12.63 -3.16
C LEU A 19 11.91 -11.95 -1.83
N ASP A 20 12.26 -10.68 -1.68
CA ASP A 20 11.93 -9.89 -0.49
C ASP A 20 11.19 -8.59 -0.83
N VAL A 21 10.27 -8.20 0.04
CA VAL A 21 9.56 -6.92 -0.08
C VAL A 21 10.48 -5.80 0.41
N ARG A 22 10.92 -4.94 -0.50
CA ARG A 22 11.80 -3.80 -0.17
C ARG A 22 11.06 -2.59 0.35
N THR A 23 9.90 -2.31 -0.27
CA THR A 23 9.08 -1.13 0.02
C THR A 23 7.62 -1.46 -0.25
N ILE A 24 6.74 -0.99 0.63
CA ILE A 24 5.30 -0.95 0.39
C ILE A 24 4.90 0.52 0.31
N THR A 25 4.46 0.96 -0.86
CA THR A 25 4.00 2.34 -1.07
C THR A 25 2.48 2.38 -0.94
N MET A 26 1.99 3.21 -0.02
CA MET A 26 0.57 3.52 0.11
C MET A 26 0.31 4.92 -0.42
N GLY A 27 -0.48 5.02 -1.48
CA GLY A 27 -1.00 6.30 -1.94
C GLY A 27 -2.27 6.63 -1.18
N ILE A 28 -2.30 7.76 -0.49
CA ILE A 28 -3.51 8.31 0.12
C ILE A 28 -3.93 9.57 -0.63
N SER A 29 -5.23 9.74 -0.80
CA SER A 29 -5.80 10.96 -1.38
C SER A 29 -5.86 12.04 -0.31
N LEU A 30 -5.29 13.21 -0.59
CA LEU A 30 -5.38 14.38 0.30
C LEU A 30 -6.51 15.34 -0.11
N LEU A 31 -7.38 14.95 -1.06
CA LEU A 31 -8.51 15.78 -1.50
C LEU A 31 -9.43 16.17 -0.34
N ASP A 32 -9.66 15.24 0.59
CA ASP A 32 -10.49 15.49 1.78
C ASP A 32 -9.77 16.32 2.85
N CYS A 33 -8.45 16.50 2.71
CA CYS A 33 -7.62 17.31 3.59
C CYS A 33 -7.59 18.80 3.18
N ILE A 34 -8.20 19.18 2.05
CA ILE A 34 -8.21 20.56 1.56
C ILE A 34 -8.95 21.47 2.56
N ASP A 35 -8.34 22.60 2.88
CA ASP A 35 -8.93 23.66 3.68
C ASP A 35 -8.39 25.02 3.21
N ALA A 36 -9.12 26.09 3.48
CA ALA A 36 -8.68 27.46 3.16
C ALA A 36 -7.61 27.97 4.12
N ASP A 37 -7.52 27.36 5.31
CA ASP A 37 -6.53 27.65 6.34
C ASP A 37 -5.41 26.60 6.32
N LEU A 38 -4.17 27.06 6.22
CA LEU A 38 -2.99 26.19 6.19
C LEU A 38 -2.84 25.37 7.48
N GLU A 39 -3.19 25.92 8.64
CA GLU A 39 -3.11 25.19 9.90
C GLU A 39 -4.07 23.99 9.89
N LYS A 40 -5.28 24.16 9.35
CA LYS A 40 -6.28 23.09 9.24
C LYS A 40 -5.92 22.03 8.22
N VAL A 41 -5.25 22.41 7.12
CA VAL A 41 -4.70 21.41 6.19
C VAL A 41 -3.70 20.52 6.92
N ASN A 42 -2.78 21.12 7.69
CA ASN A 42 -1.77 20.36 8.45
C ASN A 42 -2.36 19.46 9.52
N GLU A 43 -3.50 19.82 10.13
CA GLU A 43 -4.21 18.95 11.09
C GLU A 43 -4.89 17.73 10.43
N LYS A 44 -5.25 17.83 9.15
CA LYS A 44 -5.97 16.78 8.40
C LYS A 44 -5.05 15.81 7.65
N VAL A 45 -3.78 16.17 7.45
CA VAL A 45 -2.75 15.36 6.76
C VAL A 45 -2.02 14.48 7.77
#